data_AF-A0A196NUW7-F1
#
_entry.id   AF-A0A196NUW7-F1
#
_cell.length_a   1.000
_cell.length_b   1.000
_cell.length_c   1.000
_cell.angle_alpha   90.00
_cell.angle_beta   90.00
_cell.angle_gamma   90.00
#
_symmetry.space_group_name_H-M   'P 1'
#
loop_
_entity.id
_entity.type
_entity.pdbx_description
1 polymer ?
#
loop_
_entity_poly.entity_id
_entity_poly.type
_entity_poly.pdbx_seq_one_letter_code
_entity_poly.pdbx_strand_id
1 'polypeptide(L)'
;MKQAVLTAWLQDVFWRRGEVLLFHHTNPWELDEALTGWGYDMGPCEAQDLLGLDKVLARGPERQVPILPRMVAEGRMGKPGGVGYYRYPGGGGAVIDPLIEDLILEEAWFASVTRSEVSDADLVERMHAALLAECRLLLSQGVTRAALAMALTKGLHLPEGRVSEILDPA
;
A
#
# COMPACT_ATOMS: atom_id res chain seq x y z
N MET A 1 1.57 19.71 -11.81
CA MET A 1 2.43 18.64 -11.28
C MET A 1 2.89 17.72 -12.43
N LYS A 2 4.15 17.29 -12.48
CA LYS A 2 4.63 16.33 -13.50
C LYS A 2 4.03 14.95 -13.25
N GLN A 3 3.81 14.15 -14.30
CA GLN A 3 3.13 12.85 -14.17
C GLN A 3 3.83 11.89 -13.20
N ALA A 4 5.15 11.74 -13.29
CA ALA A 4 5.89 10.85 -12.39
C ALA A 4 5.75 11.25 -10.91
N VAL A 5 5.69 12.55 -10.63
CA VAL A 5 5.48 13.07 -9.27
C VAL A 5 4.06 12.77 -8.79
N LEU A 6 3.06 12.93 -9.66
CA LEU A 6 1.67 12.57 -9.36
C LEU A 6 1.52 11.08 -9.04
N THR A 7 2.13 10.22 -9.85
CA THR A 7 2.10 8.78 -9.65
C THR A 7 2.73 8.38 -8.32
N ALA A 8 3.94 8.88 -8.03
CA ALA A 8 4.61 8.61 -6.76
C ALA A 8 3.81 9.13 -5.56
N TRP A 9 3.18 10.30 -5.69
CA TRP A 9 2.34 10.88 -4.66
C TRP A 9 1.13 10.00 -4.31
N LEU A 10 0.38 9.54 -5.32
CA LEU A 10 -0.77 8.66 -5.11
C LEU A 10 -0.34 7.28 -4.59
N GLN A 11 0.80 6.76 -5.05
CA GLN A 11 1.43 5.57 -4.46
C GLN A 11 1.69 5.74 -2.97
N ASP A 12 2.30 6.85 -2.57
CA ASP A 12 2.62 7.09 -1.16
C ASP A 12 1.35 7.28 -0.31
N VAL A 13 0.27 7.86 -0.85
CA VAL A 13 -1.03 7.91 -0.17
C VAL A 13 -1.61 6.51 0.04
N PHE A 14 -1.62 5.70 -1.02
CA PHE A 14 -2.15 4.33 -0.97
C PHE A 14 -1.37 3.45 0.01
N TRP A 15 -0.03 3.48 -0.08
CA TRP A 15 0.84 2.66 0.75
C TRP A 15 0.85 3.06 2.21
N ARG A 16 0.82 4.36 2.52
CA ARG A 16 0.67 4.81 3.92
C ARG A 16 -0.67 4.39 4.50
N ARG A 17 -1.75 4.43 3.71
CA ARG A 17 -3.05 3.93 4.18
C ARG A 17 -3.00 2.43 4.47
N GLY A 18 -2.38 1.64 3.59
CA GLY A 18 -2.16 0.21 3.80
C GLY A 18 -1.36 -0.07 5.07
N GLU A 19 -0.29 0.68 5.31
CA GLU A 19 0.52 0.56 6.53
C GLU A 19 -0.28 0.83 7.81
N VAL A 20 -1.11 1.88 7.80
CA VAL A 20 -2.02 2.19 8.92
C VAL A 20 -3.01 1.07 9.13
N LEU A 21 -3.58 0.50 8.04
CA LEU A 21 -4.46 -0.65 8.16
C LEU A 21 -3.71 -1.79 8.82
N LEU A 22 -2.59 -2.24 8.25
CA LEU A 22 -1.73 -3.30 8.80
C LEU A 22 -1.43 -3.13 10.28
N PHE A 23 -1.15 -1.92 10.74
CA PHE A 23 -0.86 -1.64 12.14
C PHE A 23 -2.07 -1.84 13.07
N HIS A 24 -3.26 -1.44 12.61
CA HIS A 24 -4.51 -1.55 13.38
C HIS A 24 -5.26 -2.86 13.15
N HIS A 25 -4.99 -3.57 12.06
CA HIS A 25 -5.65 -4.81 11.67
C HIS A 25 -4.94 -5.42 10.46
N THR A 26 -5.09 -6.72 10.26
CA THR A 26 -4.70 -7.44 9.06
C THR A 26 -3.21 -7.72 8.93
N ASN A 27 -2.93 -8.71 8.09
CA ASN A 27 -1.60 -9.10 7.66
C ASN A 27 -1.37 -8.71 6.20
N PRO A 28 -0.11 -8.64 5.72
CA PRO A 28 0.19 -8.19 4.37
C PRO A 28 -0.55 -8.96 3.27
N TRP A 29 -0.69 -10.28 3.42
CA TRP A 29 -1.37 -11.14 2.44
C TRP A 29 -2.87 -10.92 2.41
N GLU A 30 -3.52 -10.69 3.55
CA GLU A 30 -4.95 -10.40 3.61
C GLU A 30 -5.28 -9.05 2.93
N LEU A 31 -4.45 -8.03 3.15
CA LEU A 31 -4.61 -6.75 2.44
C LEU A 31 -4.44 -6.92 0.93
N ASP A 32 -3.40 -7.62 0.50
CA ASP A 32 -3.16 -7.87 -0.92
C ASP A 32 -4.28 -8.72 -1.53
N GLU A 33 -4.76 -9.75 -0.83
CA GLU A 33 -5.89 -10.61 -1.25
C GLU A 33 -7.19 -9.81 -1.36
N ALA A 34 -7.49 -8.92 -0.40
CA ALA A 34 -8.68 -8.07 -0.45
C ALA A 34 -8.65 -7.14 -1.68
N LEU A 35 -7.50 -6.52 -1.97
CA LEU A 35 -7.36 -5.59 -3.10
C LEU A 35 -7.33 -6.32 -4.45
N THR A 36 -6.63 -7.45 -4.54
CA THR A 36 -6.61 -8.26 -5.76
C THR A 36 -7.96 -8.95 -6.01
N GLY A 37 -8.62 -9.44 -4.96
CA GLY A 37 -9.97 -9.98 -4.98
C GLY A 37 -11.01 -8.93 -5.39
N TRP A 38 -10.79 -7.66 -5.01
CA TRP A 38 -11.58 -6.57 -5.58
C TRP A 38 -11.28 -6.41 -7.07
N GLY A 39 -10.02 -6.40 -7.50
CA GLY A 39 -9.66 -6.43 -8.92
C GLY A 39 -8.38 -5.69 -9.31
N TYR A 40 -7.54 -5.31 -8.36
CA TYR A 40 -6.19 -4.81 -8.63
C TYR A 40 -5.32 -5.92 -9.23
N ASP A 41 -4.44 -5.61 -10.19
CA ASP A 41 -3.52 -6.62 -10.75
C ASP A 41 -2.45 -7.05 -9.72
N MET A 42 -2.19 -6.21 -8.72
CA MET A 42 -1.20 -6.43 -7.68
C MET A 42 -1.58 -5.71 -6.39
N GLY A 43 -1.37 -6.38 -5.26
CA GLY A 43 -1.60 -5.79 -3.94
C GLY A 43 -0.54 -4.76 -3.54
N PRO A 44 -0.86 -3.84 -2.60
CA PRO A 44 0.06 -2.80 -2.14
C PRO A 44 1.37 -3.33 -1.52
N CYS A 45 1.35 -4.46 -0.83
CA CYS A 45 2.53 -5.00 -0.16
C CYS A 45 3.51 -5.61 -1.16
N GLU A 46 3.03 -6.46 -2.07
CA GLU A 46 3.88 -7.00 -3.15
C GLU A 46 4.44 -5.88 -4.05
N ALA A 47 3.62 -4.88 -4.39
CA ALA A 47 4.07 -3.75 -5.21
C ALA A 47 5.22 -2.95 -4.54
N GLN A 48 5.18 -2.78 -3.22
CA GLN A 48 6.27 -2.14 -2.47
C GLN A 48 7.54 -2.98 -2.47
N ASP A 49 7.40 -4.30 -2.29
CA ASP A 49 8.54 -5.23 -2.34
C ASP A 49 9.23 -5.23 -3.70
N LEU A 50 8.49 -5.09 -4.80
CA LEU A 50 9.08 -4.97 -6.14
C LEU A 50 9.97 -3.73 -6.29
N LEU A 51 9.56 -2.61 -5.68
CA LEU A 51 10.32 -1.36 -5.77
C LEU A 51 11.59 -1.40 -4.90
N GLY A 52 11.47 -1.98 -3.72
CA GLY A 52 12.47 -1.98 -2.64
C GLY A 52 12.02 -1.09 -1.48
N LEU A 53 11.94 -1.68 -0.28
CA LEU A 53 11.34 -1.05 0.89
C LEU A 53 12.16 0.14 1.42
N ASP A 54 13.48 0.10 1.27
CA ASP A 54 14.40 1.20 1.56
C ASP A 54 14.09 2.44 0.71
N LYS A 55 13.79 2.23 -0.58
CA LYS A 55 13.42 3.31 -1.50
C LYS A 55 12.04 3.86 -1.21
N VAL A 56 11.08 2.99 -0.84
CA VAL A 56 9.75 3.43 -0.39
C VAL A 56 9.88 4.32 0.84
N LEU A 57 10.67 3.90 1.83
CA LEU A 57 10.90 4.67 3.05
C LEU A 57 11.59 6.01 2.75
N ALA A 58 12.57 6.03 1.86
CA ALA A 58 13.31 7.24 1.50
C ALA A 58 12.43 8.34 0.87
N ARG A 59 11.29 8.00 0.24
CA ARG A 59 10.35 9.02 -0.30
C ARG A 59 9.58 9.75 0.80
N GLY A 60 9.40 9.12 1.95
CA GLY A 60 8.65 9.66 3.08
C GLY A 60 9.16 9.05 4.38
N PRO A 61 10.29 9.56 4.93
CA PRO A 61 10.93 8.98 6.11
C PRO A 61 10.08 9.14 7.37
N GLU A 62 9.24 10.18 7.42
CA GLU A 62 8.23 10.35 8.46
C GLU A 62 7.02 9.46 8.15
N ARG A 63 6.85 8.42 8.96
CA ARG A 63 5.73 7.46 8.85
C ARG A 63 4.78 7.65 10.03
N GLN A 64 3.50 7.41 9.77
CA GLN A 64 2.46 7.49 10.81
C GLN A 64 2.52 6.32 11.78
N VAL A 65 3.06 5.19 11.32
CA VAL A 65 3.19 3.94 12.08
C VAL A 65 4.61 3.39 11.87
N PRO A 66 5.11 2.56 12.79
CA PRO A 66 6.53 2.16 12.79
C PRO A 66 6.84 0.95 11.89
N ILE A 67 5.86 0.41 11.14
CA ILE A 67 6.00 -0.86 10.41
C ILE A 67 7.12 -0.81 9.36
N LEU A 68 7.02 0.06 8.35
CA LEU A 68 8.02 0.13 7.28
C LEU A 68 9.42 0.54 7.79
N PRO A 69 9.56 1.55 8.68
CA PRO A 69 10.85 1.87 9.29
C PRO A 69 11.48 0.67 10.00
N ARG A 70 10.67 -0.09 10.76
CA ARG A 70 11.14 -1.28 11.46
C ARG A 70 11.57 -2.39 10.50
N MET A 71 10.78 -2.64 9.45
CA MET A 71 11.10 -3.61 8.41
C MET A 71 12.47 -3.32 7.77
N VAL A 72 12.71 -2.07 7.37
CA VAL A 72 13.98 -1.67 6.75
C VAL A 72 15.15 -1.80 7.74
N ALA A 73 14.93 -1.44 9.01
CA ALA A 73 15.95 -1.58 10.05
C ALA A 73 16.35 -3.05 10.31
N GLU A 74 15.43 -4.00 10.11
CA GLU A 74 15.69 -5.45 10.22
C GLU A 74 16.23 -6.10 8.96
N GLY A 75 16.50 -5.33 7.90
CA GLY A 75 17.05 -5.86 6.66
C GLY A 75 16.02 -6.37 5.66
N ARG A 76 14.71 -6.09 5.86
CA ARG A 76 13.67 -6.40 4.88
C ARG A 76 13.70 -5.36 3.75
N MET A 77 14.36 -5.71 2.64
CA MET A 77 14.59 -4.81 1.50
C MET A 77 13.60 -5.02 0.34
N GLY A 78 12.64 -5.92 0.49
CA GLY A 78 11.74 -6.33 -0.60
C GLY A 78 12.35 -7.43 -1.47
N LYS A 79 11.79 -7.59 -2.67
CA LYS A 79 12.25 -8.59 -3.66
C LYS A 79 13.74 -8.47 -4.01
N PRO A 80 14.34 -7.27 -4.12
CA PRO A 80 15.79 -7.15 -4.34
C PRO A 80 16.65 -7.75 -3.22
N GLY A 81 16.17 -7.77 -1.98
CA GLY A 81 16.86 -8.38 -0.84
C GLY A 81 16.40 -9.80 -0.49
N GLY A 82 15.47 -10.37 -1.28
CA GLY A 82 14.91 -11.71 -1.03
C GLY A 82 13.87 -11.78 0.10
N VAL A 83 13.66 -10.70 0.85
CA VAL A 83 12.69 -10.61 1.94
C VAL A 83 12.18 -9.18 2.13
N GLY A 84 10.87 -9.04 2.28
CA GLY A 84 10.12 -7.80 2.42
C GLY A 84 8.87 -8.00 3.26
N TYR A 85 7.71 -7.60 2.73
CA TYR A 85 6.42 -8.10 3.21
C TYR A 85 6.28 -9.61 2.96
N TYR A 86 6.91 -10.11 1.90
CA TYR A 86 6.99 -11.53 1.56
C TYR A 86 8.44 -12.02 1.50
N ARG A 87 8.62 -13.34 1.48
CA ARG A 87 9.89 -13.98 1.11
C ARG A 87 9.91 -14.33 -0.37
N TYR A 88 11.10 -14.28 -0.96
CA TYR A 88 11.33 -14.54 -2.39
C TYR A 88 12.44 -15.57 -2.59
N PRO A 89 12.17 -16.88 -2.37
CA PRO A 89 13.18 -17.92 -2.51
C PRO A 89 13.57 -18.11 -3.99
N GLY A 90 14.80 -17.73 -4.35
CA GLY A 90 15.48 -18.21 -5.56
C GLY A 90 14.76 -17.96 -6.90
N GLY A 91 14.00 -16.86 -7.03
CA GLY A 91 13.28 -16.51 -8.26
C GLY A 91 11.82 -17.02 -8.34
N GLY A 92 11.32 -17.65 -7.27
CA GLY A 92 9.90 -17.92 -7.10
C GLY A 92 9.06 -16.65 -6.88
N GLY A 93 7.72 -16.81 -6.90
CA GLY A 93 6.78 -15.76 -6.53
C GLY A 93 6.84 -15.39 -5.04
N ALA A 94 6.00 -14.44 -4.63
CA ALA A 94 5.85 -14.07 -3.23
C ALA A 94 5.41 -15.27 -2.37
N VAL A 95 6.06 -15.46 -1.23
CA VAL A 95 5.72 -16.48 -0.23
C VAL A 95 5.48 -15.80 1.11
N ILE A 96 4.40 -16.19 1.80
CA ILE A 96 4.08 -15.68 3.14
C ILE A 96 5.28 -15.85 4.09
N ASP A 97 5.51 -14.80 4.87
CA ASP A 97 6.50 -14.76 5.93
C ASP A 97 5.82 -14.48 7.28
N PRO A 98 5.64 -15.49 8.14
CA PRO A 98 5.02 -15.27 9.45
C PRO A 98 5.76 -14.22 10.30
N LEU A 99 7.06 -14.01 10.06
CA LEU A 99 7.85 -13.05 10.82
C LEU A 99 7.45 -11.58 10.57
N ILE A 100 6.76 -11.26 9.46
CA ILE A 100 6.24 -9.91 9.27
C ILE A 100 4.98 -9.67 10.10
N GLU A 101 4.15 -10.70 10.31
CA GLU A 101 3.01 -10.63 11.21
C GLU A 101 3.48 -10.42 12.65
N ASP A 102 4.47 -11.20 13.11
CA ASP A 102 5.06 -11.02 14.44
C ASP A 102 5.57 -9.59 14.66
N LEU A 103 6.30 -9.03 13.69
CA LEU A 103 6.79 -7.64 13.72
C LEU A 103 5.63 -6.64 13.86
N ILE A 104 4.58 -6.80 13.07
CA ILE A 104 3.41 -5.91 13.10
C ILE A 104 2.69 -6.00 14.46
N LEU A 105 2.54 -7.21 15.00
CA LEU A 105 1.92 -7.46 16.30
C LEU A 105 2.73 -6.86 17.44
N GLU A 106 4.06 -7.01 17.41
CA GLU A 106 4.96 -6.42 18.39
C GLU A 106 4.88 -4.89 18.39
N GLU A 107 4.96 -4.26 17.23
CA GLU A 107 4.87 -2.79 17.12
C GLU A 107 3.51 -2.26 17.59
N ALA A 108 2.41 -2.96 17.26
CA ALA A 108 1.08 -2.62 17.77
C ALA A 108 1.01 -2.75 19.30
N TRP A 109 1.63 -3.79 19.87
CA TRP A 109 1.72 -3.98 21.31
C TRP A 109 2.53 -2.87 22.00
N PHE A 110 3.72 -2.53 21.48
CA PHE A 110 4.54 -1.44 22.04
C PHE A 110 3.81 -0.09 22.01
N ALA A 111 3.02 0.16 20.97
CA ALA A 111 2.22 1.38 20.83
C ALA A 111 0.89 1.34 21.60
N SER A 112 0.59 0.26 22.34
CA SER A 112 -0.70 0.04 23.02
C SER A 112 -1.91 0.17 22.10
N VAL A 113 -1.76 -0.26 20.84
CA VAL A 113 -2.83 -0.27 19.84
C VAL A 113 -3.66 -1.54 19.99
N THR A 114 -4.96 -1.37 20.15
CA THR A 114 -5.90 -2.49 20.09
C THR A 114 -6.17 -2.83 18.63
N ARG A 115 -5.87 -4.08 18.25
CA ARG A 115 -6.18 -4.62 16.91
C ARG A 115 -7.57 -5.21 16.90
N SER A 116 -8.26 -5.10 15.77
CA SER A 116 -9.61 -5.65 15.57
C SER A 116 -9.80 -6.11 14.14
N GLU A 117 -10.46 -7.26 13.95
CA GLU A 117 -10.76 -7.76 12.62
C GLU A 117 -11.55 -6.76 11.76
N VAL A 118 -11.18 -6.65 10.49
CA VAL A 118 -11.84 -5.84 9.46
C VAL A 118 -12.01 -6.72 8.23
N SER A 119 -13.19 -6.63 7.62
CA SER A 119 -13.52 -7.41 6.43
C SER A 119 -12.76 -6.93 5.20
N ASP A 120 -12.61 -7.79 4.18
CA ASP A 120 -12.00 -7.43 2.89
C ASP A 120 -12.68 -6.21 2.26
N ALA A 121 -14.03 -6.14 2.33
CA ALA A 121 -14.80 -5.02 1.81
C ALA A 121 -14.45 -3.71 2.52
N ASP A 122 -14.34 -3.74 3.85
CA ASP A 122 -13.97 -2.57 4.65
C ASP A 122 -12.49 -2.16 4.43
N LEU A 123 -11.59 -3.12 4.23
CA LEU A 123 -10.18 -2.86 3.87
C LEU A 123 -10.11 -2.08 2.57
N VAL A 124 -10.78 -2.59 1.53
CA VAL A 124 -10.84 -1.97 0.20
C VAL A 124 -11.48 -0.58 0.28
N GLU A 125 -12.62 -0.44 0.97
CA GLU A 125 -13.29 0.85 1.16
C GLU A 125 -12.35 1.87 1.82
N ARG A 126 -11.64 1.48 2.87
CA ARG A 126 -10.71 2.37 3.60
C ARG A 126 -9.52 2.78 2.76
N MET A 127 -9.03 1.92 1.86
CA MET A 127 -7.97 2.25 0.90
C MET A 127 -8.48 3.23 -0.16
N HIS A 128 -9.68 2.98 -0.71
CA HIS A 128 -10.30 3.85 -1.72
C HIS A 128 -10.69 5.21 -1.16
N ALA A 129 -11.19 5.28 0.08
CA ALA A 129 -11.53 6.54 0.74
C ALA A 129 -10.31 7.48 0.84
N ALA A 130 -9.13 6.93 1.13
CA ALA A 130 -7.90 7.71 1.17
C ALA A 130 -7.52 8.24 -0.23
N LEU A 131 -7.60 7.39 -1.26
CA LEU A 131 -7.35 7.81 -2.64
C LEU A 131 -8.33 8.87 -3.13
N LEU A 132 -9.61 8.69 -2.85
CA LEU A 132 -10.68 9.60 -3.26
C LEU A 132 -10.51 10.98 -2.62
N ALA A 133 -10.22 11.03 -1.32
CA ALA A 133 -9.95 12.28 -0.62
C ALA A 133 -8.79 13.04 -1.28
N GLU A 134 -7.70 12.34 -1.58
CA GLU A 134 -6.54 12.94 -2.24
C GLU A 134 -6.85 13.38 -3.68
N CYS A 135 -7.55 12.55 -4.46
CA CYS A 135 -7.93 12.88 -5.82
C CYS A 135 -8.80 14.13 -5.88
N ARG A 136 -9.74 14.32 -4.94
CA ARG A 136 -10.55 15.54 -4.84
C ARG A 136 -9.69 16.78 -4.59
N LEU A 137 -8.71 16.68 -3.68
CA LEU A 137 -7.77 17.76 -3.42
C LEU A 137 -6.97 18.11 -4.69
N LEU A 138 -6.40 17.11 -5.37
CA LEU A 138 -5.62 17.30 -6.59
C LEU A 138 -6.45 17.88 -7.74
N LEU A 139 -7.71 17.48 -7.88
CA LEU A 139 -8.65 18.08 -8.85
C LEU A 139 -8.86 19.57 -8.55
N SER A 140 -9.03 19.94 -7.28
CA SER A 140 -9.19 21.35 -6.87
C SER A 140 -7.94 22.20 -7.17
N GLN A 141 -6.77 21.57 -7.24
CA GLN A 141 -5.49 22.19 -7.61
C GLN A 141 -5.24 22.20 -9.13
N GLY A 142 -6.19 21.76 -9.94
CA GLY A 142 -6.10 21.76 -11.40
C GLY A 142 -5.42 20.54 -12.03
N VAL A 143 -5.20 19.46 -11.28
CA VAL A 143 -4.81 18.18 -11.87
C VAL A 143 -5.99 17.62 -12.67
N THR A 144 -5.75 17.14 -13.88
CA THR A 144 -6.83 16.64 -14.75
C THR A 144 -7.24 15.22 -14.36
N ARG A 145 -8.51 14.88 -14.59
CA ARG A 145 -9.01 13.50 -14.42
C ARG A 145 -8.21 12.47 -15.22
N ALA A 146 -7.77 12.82 -16.43
CA ALA A 146 -6.94 11.96 -17.26
C ALA A 146 -5.56 11.67 -16.63
N ALA A 147 -4.93 12.68 -16.01
CA ALA A 147 -3.66 12.50 -15.31
C ALA A 147 -3.81 11.61 -14.07
N LEU A 148 -4.92 11.77 -13.32
CA LEU A 148 -5.26 10.90 -12.19
C LEU A 148 -5.53 9.46 -12.64
N ALA A 149 -6.35 9.27 -13.67
CA ALA A 149 -6.65 7.96 -14.23
C ALA A 149 -5.36 7.21 -14.61
N MET A 150 -4.44 7.88 -15.31
CA MET A 150 -3.15 7.30 -15.67
C MET A 150 -2.27 6.97 -14.44
N ALA A 151 -2.30 7.80 -13.41
CA ALA A 151 -1.56 7.54 -12.18
C ALA A 151 -2.13 6.35 -11.39
N LEU A 152 -3.47 6.23 -11.30
CA LEU A 152 -4.14 5.12 -10.65
C LEU A 152 -3.87 3.80 -11.40
N THR A 153 -3.98 3.79 -12.72
CA THR A 153 -3.84 2.54 -13.50
C THR A 153 -2.39 2.09 -13.61
N LYS A 154 -1.46 3.00 -13.94
CA LYS A 154 -0.05 2.64 -14.12
C LYS A 154 0.75 2.62 -12.82
N GLY A 155 0.34 3.37 -11.81
CA GLY A 155 1.04 3.48 -10.53
C GLY A 155 0.53 2.54 -9.45
N LEU A 156 -0.78 2.29 -9.41
CA LEU A 156 -1.41 1.47 -8.39
C LEU A 156 -1.93 0.14 -8.92
N HIS A 157 -1.73 -0.16 -10.21
CA HIS A 157 -2.24 -1.40 -10.82
C HIS A 157 -3.78 -1.51 -10.75
N LEU A 158 -4.47 -0.37 -10.75
CA LEU A 158 -5.92 -0.32 -10.82
C LEU A 158 -6.40 -0.67 -12.24
N PRO A 159 -7.41 -1.53 -12.42
CA PRO A 159 -7.93 -1.87 -13.74
C PRO A 159 -8.57 -0.64 -14.41
N GLU A 160 -8.24 -0.40 -15.68
CA GLU A 160 -8.67 0.80 -16.42
C GLU A 160 -10.21 0.97 -16.43
N GLY A 161 -10.96 -0.14 -16.48
CA GLY A 161 -12.43 -0.13 -16.47
C GLY A 161 -13.08 0.28 -15.15
N ARG A 162 -12.32 0.39 -14.05
CA ARG A 162 -12.85 0.70 -12.70
C ARG A 162 -12.35 2.01 -12.12
N VAL A 163 -11.61 2.81 -12.89
CA VAL A 163 -11.11 4.13 -12.45
C VAL A 163 -12.24 5.04 -11.95
N SER A 164 -13.39 5.01 -12.62
CA SER A 164 -14.56 5.82 -12.24
C SER A 164 -15.10 5.46 -10.86
N GLU A 165 -14.95 4.21 -10.40
CA GLU A 165 -15.39 3.80 -9.05
C GLU A 165 -14.60 4.50 -7.94
N ILE A 166 -13.38 4.97 -8.25
CA ILE A 166 -12.56 5.76 -7.32
C ILE A 166 -12.79 7.26 -7.49
N LEU A 167 -12.83 7.75 -8.74
CA LEU A 167 -12.88 9.20 -9.01
C LEU A 167 -14.29 9.78 -8.88
N ASP A 168 -15.32 8.98 -9.12
CA ASP A 168 -16.73 9.37 -9.14
C ASP A 168 -17.58 8.24 -8.52
N PRO A 169 -17.39 7.91 -7.23
CA PRO A 169 -18.21 6.90 -6.57
C PRO A 169 -19.69 7.33 -6.57
N ALA A 170 -20.57 6.35 -6.78
CA ALA A 170 -22.02 6.54 -6.84
C ALA A 170 -22.62 7.10 -5.55
#